data_AF-A0A832K9S9-F1
#
_entry.id   AF-A0A832K9S9-F1
#
_cell.length_a   1.000
_cell.length_b   1.000
_cell.length_c   1.000
_cell.angle_alpha   90.00
_cell.angle_beta   90.00
_cell.angle_gamma   90.00
#
_symmetry.space_group_name_H-M   'P 1'
#
loop_
_entity.id
_entity.type
_entity.pdbx_description
1 polymer ?
#
loop_
_entity_poly.entity_id
_entity_poly.type
_entity_poly.pdbx_seq_one_letter_code
_entity_poly.pdbx_strand_id
1 'polypeptide(L)'
;MIRGVEKWQKAFEAAGFKNAIIAKVAPTPEEDPDFSPEDARYSVIRWLPSTIENASGPHIHDPRSGEILDSDIQFYHNIMNLQRSWYLLQAGPLDPRAQNQHRNGGHLANCASQQTLTFR
;
A
#
# COMPACT_ATOMS: atom_id res chain seq x y z
N MET A 1 7.98 -2.91 -0.80
CA MET A 1 6.86 -2.12 -0.26
C MET A 1 7.19 -1.42 1.07
N ILE A 2 7.90 -2.07 2.02
CA ILE A 2 8.27 -1.56 3.37
C ILE A 2 8.69 -0.07 3.42
N ARG A 3 9.72 0.32 2.65
CA ARG A 3 10.26 1.70 2.66
C ARG A 3 9.22 2.77 2.32
N GLY A 4 8.19 2.43 1.53
CA GLY A 4 7.12 3.36 1.18
C GLY A 4 6.24 3.70 2.37
N VAL A 5 5.94 2.70 3.20
CA VAL A 5 5.22 2.86 4.46
C VAL A 5 6.06 3.67 5.43
N GLU A 6 7.27 3.22 5.75
CA GLU A 6 8.13 3.84 6.76
C GLU A 6 8.53 5.28 6.45
N LYS A 7 8.41 5.74 5.20
CA LYS A 7 8.61 7.16 4.85
C LYS A 7 7.66 8.09 5.60
N TRP A 8 6.48 7.63 5.98
CA TRP A 8 5.51 8.40 6.76
C TRP A 8 5.89 8.54 8.24
N GLN A 9 6.83 7.72 8.73
CA GLN A 9 7.27 7.72 10.13
C GLN A 9 7.75 9.12 10.57
N LYS A 10 8.46 9.84 9.69
CA LYS A 10 8.91 11.22 9.96
C LYS A 10 7.75 12.19 10.18
N ALA A 11 6.66 12.02 9.45
CA ALA A 11 5.47 12.87 9.62
C ALA A 11 4.77 12.57 10.95
N PHE A 12 4.66 11.28 11.32
CA PHE A 12 4.10 10.86 12.60
C PHE A 12 4.95 11.32 13.80
N GLU A 13 6.27 11.24 13.68
CA GLU A 13 7.20 11.75 14.69
C GLU A 13 7.08 13.26 14.89
N ALA A 14 6.93 14.02 13.80
CA ALA A 14 6.68 15.46 13.87
C ALA A 14 5.33 15.78 14.54
N ALA A 15 4.33 14.90 14.41
CA ALA A 15 3.06 14.98 15.11
C ALA A 15 3.12 14.47 16.58
N GLY A 16 4.29 14.05 17.06
CA GLY A 16 4.51 13.60 18.44
C GLY A 16 4.36 12.10 18.69
N PHE A 17 4.07 11.31 17.65
CA PHE A 17 3.92 9.86 17.76
C PHE A 17 5.25 9.15 17.50
N LYS A 18 5.70 8.31 18.43
CA LYS A 18 6.87 7.45 18.24
C LYS A 18 6.41 6.05 17.82
N ASN A 19 7.13 5.45 16.88
CA ASN A 19 6.80 4.11 16.35
C ASN A 19 5.34 3.98 15.88
N ALA A 20 4.79 5.05 15.30
CA ALA A 20 3.39 5.08 14.89
C ALA A 20 3.07 4.09 13.76
N ILE A 21 4.07 3.79 12.92
CA ILE A 21 3.92 2.81 11.85
C ILE A 21 5.17 1.93 11.78
N ILE A 22 4.96 0.62 11.70
CA ILE A 22 6.02 -0.36 11.52
C ILE A 22 5.57 -1.30 10.41
N ALA A 23 6.34 -1.38 9.32
CA ALA A 23 6.06 -2.30 8.23
C ALA A 23 6.92 -3.56 8.37
N LYS A 24 6.28 -4.72 8.40
CA LYS A 24 6.95 -6.02 8.46
C LYS A 24 6.54 -6.89 7.29
N VAL A 25 7.43 -7.77 6.85
CA VAL A 25 7.05 -8.84 5.90
C VAL A 25 6.13 -9.83 6.63
N ALA A 26 5.20 -10.44 5.90
CA ALA A 26 4.45 -11.59 6.40
C ALA A 26 5.40 -12.60 7.07
N PRO A 27 5.01 -13.15 8.24
CA PRO A 27 5.76 -14.22 8.84
C PRO A 27 5.75 -15.46 7.93
N THR A 28 6.84 -16.20 7.98
CA THR A 28 6.92 -17.54 7.40
C THR A 28 6.07 -18.54 8.20
N PRO A 29 5.67 -19.68 7.62
CA PRO A 29 4.96 -20.73 8.37
C PRO A 29 5.72 -21.23 9.59
N GLU A 30 7.06 -21.14 9.60
CA GLU A 30 7.90 -21.48 10.75
C GLU A 30 7.84 -20.42 11.87
N GLU A 31 7.62 -19.15 11.52
CA GLU A 31 7.53 -18.04 12.48
C GLU A 31 6.12 -17.92 13.09
N ASP A 32 5.07 -18.09 12.29
CA ASP A 32 3.68 -18.07 12.71
C ASP A 32 2.84 -19.02 11.81
N PRO A 33 2.63 -20.28 12.22
CA PRO A 33 1.90 -21.26 11.41
C PRO A 33 0.40 -20.94 11.30
N ASP A 34 -0.13 -20.14 12.22
CA ASP A 34 -1.53 -19.72 12.26
C ASP A 34 -1.75 -18.38 11.53
N PHE A 35 -0.70 -17.82 10.93
CA PHE A 35 -0.80 -16.56 10.21
C PHE A 35 -1.78 -16.66 9.04
N SER A 36 -2.76 -15.76 9.05
CA SER A 36 -3.66 -15.52 7.93
C SER A 36 -3.62 -14.04 7.56
N PRO A 37 -3.57 -13.68 6.26
CA PRO A 37 -3.73 -12.30 5.82
C PRO A 37 -5.08 -11.67 6.15
N GLU A 38 -6.07 -12.47 6.54
CA GLU A 38 -7.43 -12.04 6.90
C GLU A 38 -7.63 -12.08 8.44
N ASP A 39 -6.55 -12.17 9.21
CA ASP A 39 -6.57 -12.15 10.67
C ASP A 39 -6.64 -10.71 11.19
N ALA A 40 -7.66 -10.39 11.98
CA ALA A 40 -7.87 -9.06 12.56
C ALA A 40 -6.73 -8.56 13.46
N ARG A 41 -5.78 -9.42 13.85
CA ARG A 41 -4.57 -9.02 14.59
C ARG A 41 -3.55 -8.29 13.71
N TYR A 42 -3.71 -8.32 12.40
CA TYR A 42 -2.72 -7.89 11.43
C TYR A 42 -3.36 -7.10 10.28
N SER A 43 -3.17 -5.79 10.27
CA SER A 43 -3.47 -4.96 9.10
C SER A 43 -2.52 -5.28 7.96
N VAL A 44 -3.03 -5.66 6.78
CA VAL A 44 -2.20 -6.15 5.67
C VAL A 44 -2.30 -5.30 4.38
N ILE A 45 -1.15 -5.02 3.74
CA ILE A 45 -1.12 -4.56 2.34
C ILE A 45 -0.93 -5.74 1.39
N ARG A 46 -1.81 -5.92 0.39
CA ARG A 46 -1.71 -6.98 -0.64
C ARG A 46 -1.69 -6.40 -2.05
N TRP A 47 -0.99 -7.07 -2.95
CA TRP A 47 -1.05 -6.81 -4.40
C TRP A 47 -1.92 -7.85 -5.09
N LEU A 48 -2.97 -7.41 -5.77
CA LEU A 48 -3.97 -8.29 -6.40
C LEU A 48 -3.99 -8.12 -7.93
N PRO A 49 -4.05 -9.23 -8.70
CA PRO A 49 -4.23 -9.17 -10.14
C PRO A 49 -5.69 -8.84 -10.47
N SER A 50 -5.98 -7.55 -10.66
CA SER A 50 -7.32 -7.06 -11.04
C SER A 50 -7.20 -6.11 -12.22
N THR A 51 -8.20 -6.15 -13.10
CA THR A 51 -8.32 -5.24 -14.25
C THR A 51 -8.80 -3.84 -13.85
N ILE A 52 -9.35 -3.70 -12.64
CA ILE A 52 -9.81 -2.42 -12.08
C ILE A 52 -8.60 -1.56 -11.73
N GLU A 53 -8.61 -0.31 -12.18
CA GLU A 53 -7.55 0.67 -11.91
C GLU A 53 -7.80 1.40 -10.59
N ASN A 54 -7.65 0.72 -9.44
CA ASN A 54 -7.83 1.36 -8.14
C ASN A 54 -7.14 0.58 -7.00
N ALA A 55 -7.34 1.03 -5.77
CA ALA A 55 -7.09 0.26 -4.56
C ALA A 55 -8.36 0.20 -3.71
N SER A 56 -8.46 -0.82 -2.86
CA SER A 56 -9.55 -0.96 -1.88
C SER A 56 -8.98 -0.99 -0.46
N GLY A 57 -9.70 -0.36 0.48
CA GLY A 57 -9.30 -0.24 1.88
C GLY A 57 -10.37 -0.74 2.84
N PRO A 58 -10.77 -2.02 2.82
CA PRO A 58 -11.70 -2.55 3.81
C PRO A 58 -11.08 -2.43 5.20
N HIS A 59 -11.91 -2.12 6.19
CA HIS A 59 -11.48 -1.97 7.58
C HIS A 59 -12.59 -2.43 8.52
N ILE A 60 -12.17 -2.89 9.69
CA ILE A 60 -13.05 -3.26 10.80
C ILE A 60 -12.82 -2.25 11.91
N HIS A 61 -13.90 -1.64 12.42
CA HIS A 61 -13.82 -0.68 13.52
C HIS A 61 -14.76 -1.09 14.66
N ASP A 62 -14.36 -0.82 15.91
CA ASP A 62 -15.28 -0.92 17.06
C ASP A 62 -16.20 0.30 17.06
N PRO A 63 -17.53 0.15 16.87
CA PRO A 63 -18.45 1.28 16.81
C PRO A 63 -18.59 2.03 18.14
N ARG A 64 -18.12 1.47 19.26
CA ARG A 64 -18.24 2.10 20.58
C ARG A 64 -17.07 3.03 20.90
N SER A 65 -15.86 2.67 20.48
CA SER A 65 -14.64 3.48 20.68
C SER A 65 -14.28 4.30 19.45
N GLY A 66 -14.71 3.87 18.26
CA GLY A 66 -14.26 4.43 16.99
C GLY A 66 -12.86 3.98 16.58
N GLU A 67 -12.24 3.06 17.33
CA GLU A 67 -10.92 2.52 16.99
C GLU A 67 -11.01 1.57 15.80
N ILE A 68 -10.04 1.67 14.90
CA ILE A 68 -9.86 0.74 13.80
C ILE A 68 -9.09 -0.45 14.35
N LEU A 69 -9.73 -1.62 14.34
CA LEU A 69 -9.16 -2.87 14.84
C LEU A 69 -8.26 -3.52 13.79
N ASP A 70 -8.68 -3.42 12.53
CA ASP A 70 -7.99 -3.99 11.39
C ASP A 70 -8.22 -3.11 10.15
N SER A 71 -7.20 -2.99 9.31
CA SER A 71 -7.29 -2.29 8.03
C SER A 71 -6.43 -2.96 6.98
N ASP A 72 -7.12 -3.45 5.96
CA ASP A 72 -6.49 -4.05 4.81
C ASP A 72 -6.37 -3.06 3.67
N ILE A 73 -5.27 -3.13 2.93
CA ILE A 73 -5.06 -2.33 1.72
C ILE A 73 -4.80 -3.27 0.55
N GLN A 74 -5.71 -3.25 -0.41
CA GLN A 74 -5.64 -4.06 -1.61
C GLN A 74 -5.25 -3.19 -2.80
N PHE A 75 -4.00 -3.30 -3.24
CA PHE A 75 -3.51 -2.64 -4.46
C PHE A 75 -3.82 -3.49 -5.69
N TYR A 76 -4.58 -2.95 -6.63
CA TYR A 76 -4.84 -3.66 -7.88
C TYR A 76 -3.72 -3.42 -8.89
N HIS A 77 -3.37 -4.45 -9.64
CA HIS A 77 -2.27 -4.40 -10.59
C HIS A 77 -2.35 -3.22 -11.57
N ASN A 78 -3.55 -2.91 -12.07
CA ASN A 78 -3.74 -1.84 -13.04
C ASN A 78 -3.75 -0.41 -12.45
N ILE A 79 -3.59 -0.24 -11.13
CA ILE A 79 -3.45 1.10 -10.51
C ILE A 79 -2.30 1.91 -11.10
N MET A 80 -1.28 1.24 -11.66
CA MET A 80 -0.14 1.89 -12.31
C MET A 80 -0.55 2.78 -13.49
N ASN A 81 -1.61 2.42 -14.22
CA ASN A 81 -2.14 3.25 -15.29
C ASN A 81 -2.75 4.53 -14.74
N LEU A 82 -3.58 4.40 -13.70
CA LEU A 82 -4.23 5.53 -13.04
C LEU A 82 -3.21 6.47 -12.41
N GLN A 83 -2.22 5.92 -11.67
CA GLN A 83 -1.13 6.67 -11.06
C GLN A 83 -0.36 7.50 -12.08
N ARG A 84 -0.07 6.92 -13.26
CA ARG A 84 0.61 7.62 -14.36
C ARG A 84 -0.25 8.78 -14.87
N SER A 85 -1.53 8.55 -15.11
CA SER A 85 -2.47 9.58 -15.59
C SER A 85 -2.61 10.72 -14.57
N TRP A 86 -2.72 10.41 -13.29
CA TRP A 86 -2.77 11.42 -12.22
C TRP A 86 -1.48 12.22 -12.12
N TYR A 87 -0.32 11.55 -12.17
CA TYR A 87 0.96 12.24 -12.13
C TYR A 87 1.12 13.21 -13.29
N LEU A 88 0.72 12.81 -14.51
CA LEU A 88 0.73 13.71 -15.67
C LEU A 88 -0.21 14.90 -15.47
N LEU A 89 -1.44 14.68 -15.02
CA LEU A 89 -2.43 15.75 -14.87
C LEU A 89 -2.07 16.73 -13.74
N GLN A 90 -1.59 16.21 -12.60
CA GLN A 90 -1.35 17.02 -11.39
C GLN A 90 0.03 17.68 -11.42
N ALA A 91 1.06 16.96 -11.86
CA ALA A 91 2.44 17.44 -11.85
C ALA A 91 2.98 17.83 -13.22
N GLY A 92 2.28 17.51 -14.31
CA GLY A 92 2.69 17.79 -15.70
C GLY A 92 3.18 19.22 -15.94
N PRO A 93 2.48 20.27 -15.49
CA PRO A 93 2.93 21.65 -15.70
C PRO A 93 4.23 22.02 -14.97
N LEU A 94 4.54 21.36 -13.85
CA LEU A 94 5.63 21.73 -12.94
C LEU A 94 6.83 20.77 -12.98
N ASP A 95 6.62 19.54 -13.43
CA ASP A 95 7.64 18.48 -13.44
C ASP A 95 7.93 18.00 -14.88
N PRO A 96 9.10 18.33 -15.45
CA PRO A 96 9.51 17.86 -16.77
C PRO A 96 9.56 16.33 -16.92
N ARG A 97 9.69 15.57 -15.82
CA ARG A 97 9.67 14.10 -15.85
C ARG A 97 8.27 13.58 -16.20
N ALA A 98 7.22 14.24 -15.71
CA ALA A 98 5.84 13.90 -16.01
C ALA A 98 5.53 14.12 -17.50
N GLN A 99 6.09 15.16 -18.11
CA GLN A 99 5.92 15.48 -19.53
C GLN A 99 6.58 14.46 -20.47
N ASN A 100 7.71 13.88 -20.05
CA ASN A 100 8.49 12.96 -20.88
C ASN A 100 8.05 11.48 -20.79
N GLN A 101 7.11 11.15 -19.90
CA GLN A 101 6.72 9.77 -19.60
C GLN A 101 5.91 9.10 -20.73
N HIS A 102 5.33 9.89 -21.64
CA HIS A 102 4.50 9.41 -22.76
C HIS A 102 5.30 8.68 -23.87
N ARG A 103 6.64 8.73 -23.89
CA ARG A 103 7.44 8.23 -25.02
C ARG A 103 7.85 6.75 -24.92
N ASN A 104 7.75 6.10 -23.76
CA ASN A 104 8.14 4.70 -23.57
C ASN A 104 6.91 3.85 -23.19
N GLY A 105 6.10 3.51 -24.20
CA GLY A 105 4.95 2.60 -24.09
C GLY A 105 5.32 1.13 -23.87
N GLY A 106 6.19 0.84 -22.90
CA GLY A 106 6.52 -0.53 -22.51
C GLY A 106 5.47 -1.08 -21.54
N HIS A 107 4.74 -2.10 -21.99
CA HIS A 107 3.84 -2.92 -21.19
C HIS A 107 4.61 -3.45 -19.95
N LEU A 108 4.37 -2.88 -18.77
CA LEU A 108 4.96 -3.33 -17.51
C LEU A 108 4.21 -4.57 -16.99
N ALA A 109 4.21 -5.64 -17.77
CA ALA A 109 3.90 -6.96 -17.27
C ALA A 109 5.18 -7.52 -16.64
N ASN A 110 5.28 -7.52 -15.32
CA ASN A 110 6.14 -8.47 -14.63
C ASN A 110 5.61 -8.76 -13.23
N CYS A 111 5.01 -9.96 -13.13
CA CYS A 111 4.88 -10.85 -11.97
C CYS A 111 4.87 -10.19 -10.58
N ALA A 112 3.67 -10.09 -9.99
CA ALA A 112 3.49 -9.71 -8.61
C ALA A 112 3.96 -10.84 -7.68
N SER A 113 5.04 -10.58 -6.92
CA SER A 113 5.23 -11.30 -5.66
C SER A 113 4.24 -10.70 -4.65
N GLN A 114 3.40 -11.55 -4.04
CA GLN A 114 2.53 -11.15 -2.94
C GLN A 114 3.43 -10.72 -1.78
N GLN A 115 3.54 -9.41 -1.54
CA GLN A 115 4.21 -8.87 -0.37
C GLN A 115 3.14 -8.41 0.59
N THR A 116 2.78 -9.28 1.53
CA THR A 116 1.96 -8.92 2.68
C THR A 116 2.80 -8.07 3.62
N LEU A 117 2.32 -6.86 3.92
CA LEU A 117 2.91 -6.01 4.94
C LEU A 117 2.01 -5.90 6.16
N THR A 118 2.50 -6.30 7.31
CA THR A 118 1.77 -6.19 8.58
C THR A 118 2.11 -4.88 9.29
N PHE A 119 1.09 -4.12 9.71
CA PHE A 119 1.25 -2.99 10.62
C PHE A 119 1.02 -3.40 12.07
N ARG A 120 1.80 -2.84 12.98
CA ARG A 120 1.56 -2.81 14.43
C ARG A 120 1.87 -1.43 14.96
#